data_AF-T1EZZ8-F1
#
_entry.id   AF-T1EZZ8-F1
#
_cell.length_a   1.000
_cell.length_b   1.000
_cell.length_c   1.000
_cell.angle_alpha   90.00
_cell.angle_beta   90.00
_cell.angle_gamma   90.00
#
_symmetry.space_group_name_H-M   'P 1'
#
loop_
_entity.id
_entity.type
_entity.pdbx_description
1 polymer ?
#
loop_
_entity_poly.entity_id
_entity_poly.type
_entity_poly.pdbx_seq_one_letter_code
_entity_poly.pdbx_strand_id
1 'polypeptide(L)'
;MSRVSLSDTADNQRLKIQQNTFKRWINDKLSSVQKSVNSLENDFSDGLLLISLVEVLSGKKFNKYVTSPKMRIHKLENVTTVLTFLQKEEKIKLVNIDSAAIVDSKLPLILGLIWTLILHYSFQTVVWSGEKTKPTKSDSPNNRLMIWINERSKVKITNFTTDWNSGIALGALVDAISPGLLTEWTMWVKTDALKNATKALTIAEKELNIVQLIKAVELTNPNVDEMSVVTYLSQFPKVKLKVTASSSSTSVVSSTTTRYVTGRGVQAKGLRVGDFGVLTVHINASPGKELKTHLIVGGGKQEDTTVRQINPTTYEVTYEIKVAGKYILTIIYGNEHVFGSPFNIEVGPKTSSDVAIFGPGLETGVAGCTSAFVIENFGKKTEIRYTVCGPVECWIGVYQEHDGTAMTSFEPVAPGEYTIHFTTLDSEHLPNSPFVVNVRPKPEHFEPKQATVSGPGFRNNVFLGEELEYLIDTKAAGMGSVKVVVYDYKQKPIDVSVTDNKNGTTIAKFKCSKKEKHIAIVTFGDVVIPSFPFEIYVHDPNQVTISGPAISGESKVGQVAEFTVDATKTDRGDFSMVVIDDKKREVSYDIKRLQPRSFKVSFTPKSAGIYLTYIYFADNKMPNSPLKILVA
;
A
#
# COMPACT_ATOMS: atom_id res chain seq x y z
N MET A 1 21.59 42.35 34.08
CA MET A 1 22.08 41.11 33.44
C MET A 1 21.99 39.98 34.47
N SER A 2 20.89 39.23 34.42
CA SER A 2 20.63 38.09 35.30
C SER A 2 21.50 36.89 34.89
N ARG A 3 22.18 36.28 35.87
CA ARG A 3 22.95 35.04 35.76
C ARG A 3 22.11 33.92 35.10
N VAL A 4 22.50 33.46 33.93
CA VAL A 4 22.08 32.17 33.38
C VAL A 4 22.88 31.08 34.10
N SER A 5 22.19 30.12 34.72
CA SER A 5 22.79 28.96 35.38
C SER A 5 23.56 28.10 34.38
N LEU A 6 24.80 27.74 34.73
CA LEU A 6 25.73 26.90 33.95
C LEU A 6 25.29 25.42 33.81
N SER A 7 24.02 25.08 34.03
CA SER A 7 23.52 23.69 34.11
C SER A 7 22.95 23.09 32.83
N ASP A 8 22.69 23.88 31.78
CA ASP A 8 21.84 23.43 30.65
C ASP A 8 22.44 23.72 29.27
N THR A 9 23.71 23.41 29.06
CA THR A 9 24.27 23.37 27.69
C THR A 9 23.81 22.12 26.95
N ALA A 10 23.66 22.20 25.63
CA ALA A 10 23.27 21.06 24.78
C ALA A 10 24.22 19.86 24.94
N ASP A 11 25.51 20.11 25.12
CA ASP A 11 26.52 19.06 25.33
C ASP A 11 26.36 18.37 26.70
N ASN A 12 25.99 19.09 27.75
CA ASN A 12 25.69 18.49 29.05
C ASN A 12 24.44 17.60 28.99
N GLN A 13 23.43 18.00 28.21
CA GLN A 13 22.22 17.20 27.99
C GLN A 13 22.54 15.90 27.22
N ARG A 14 23.31 15.99 26.13
CA ARG A 14 23.83 14.84 25.36
C ARG A 14 24.53 13.84 26.26
N LEU A 15 25.52 14.33 27.00
CA LEU A 15 26.35 13.50 27.87
C LEU A 15 25.51 12.81 28.97
N LYS A 16 24.51 13.50 29.52
CA LYS A 16 23.62 12.93 30.54
C LYS A 16 22.70 11.84 29.98
N ILE A 17 22.14 12.04 28.79
CA ILE A 17 21.30 11.03 28.11
C ILE A 17 22.13 9.77 27.81
N GLN A 18 23.36 9.94 27.32
CA GLN A 18 24.28 8.84 27.06
C GLN A 18 24.61 8.05 28.33
N GLN A 19 24.99 8.73 29.41
CA GLN A 19 25.26 8.08 30.69
C GLN A 19 24.05 7.28 31.20
N ASN A 20 22.86 7.86 31.14
CA ASN A 20 21.64 7.20 31.60
C ASN A 20 21.33 5.95 30.77
N THR A 21 21.45 6.05 29.44
CA THR A 21 21.14 4.96 28.52
C THR A 21 22.14 3.80 28.69
N PHE A 22 23.43 4.12 28.75
CA PHE A 22 24.49 3.13 28.95
C PHE A 22 24.39 2.44 30.32
N LYS A 23 24.05 3.19 31.37
CA LYS A 23 23.81 2.62 32.70
C LYS A 23 22.66 1.62 32.70
N ARG A 24 21.55 1.92 32.02
CA ARG A 24 20.42 0.98 31.91
C ARG A 24 20.80 -0.25 31.10
N TRP A 25 21.57 -0.09 30.02
CA TRP A 25 22.06 -1.23 29.24
C TRP A 25 22.95 -2.15 30.08
N ILE A 26 23.87 -1.59 30.87
CA ILE A 26 24.71 -2.36 31.80
C ILE A 26 23.85 -3.10 32.84
N ASN A 27 22.90 -2.40 33.45
CA ASN A 27 22.05 -2.97 34.50
C ASN A 27 21.13 -4.08 33.97
N ASP A 28 20.65 -3.96 32.74
CA ASP A 28 19.93 -5.03 32.06
C ASP A 28 20.79 -6.32 31.98
N LYS A 29 22.07 -6.21 31.60
CA LYS A 29 22.97 -7.37 31.55
C LYS A 29 23.30 -7.92 32.93
N LEU A 30 23.63 -7.05 33.88
CA LEU A 30 24.01 -7.44 35.23
C LEU A 30 22.83 -7.98 36.07
N SER A 31 21.57 -7.74 35.64
CA SER A 31 20.38 -8.28 36.31
C SER A 31 20.44 -9.81 36.45
N SER A 32 20.99 -10.51 35.46
CA SER A 32 21.18 -11.96 35.44
C SER A 32 22.08 -12.50 36.56
N VAL A 33 22.94 -11.64 37.12
CA VAL A 33 23.86 -11.96 38.22
C VAL A 33 23.57 -11.13 39.47
N GLN A 34 22.38 -10.52 39.55
CA GLN A 34 21.90 -9.70 40.67
C GLN A 34 22.86 -8.57 41.08
N LYS A 35 23.55 -7.96 40.11
CA LYS A 35 24.41 -6.79 40.32
C LYS A 35 23.84 -5.58 39.60
N SER A 36 24.24 -4.38 40.05
CA SER A 36 23.82 -3.12 39.43
C SER A 36 24.89 -2.05 39.59
N VAL A 37 24.94 -1.16 38.62
CA VAL A 37 25.74 0.06 38.60
C VAL A 37 24.83 1.27 38.85
N ASN A 38 25.24 2.11 39.79
CA ASN A 38 24.61 3.38 40.13
C ASN A 38 25.32 4.56 39.46
N SER A 39 26.65 4.55 39.46
CA SER A 39 27.52 5.55 38.84
C SER A 39 28.50 4.90 37.86
N LEU A 40 28.38 5.25 36.57
CA LEU A 40 29.34 4.81 35.55
C LEU A 40 30.75 5.36 35.78
N GLU A 41 30.86 6.49 36.48
CA GLU A 41 32.12 7.13 36.78
C GLU A 41 32.93 6.34 37.81
N ASN A 42 32.27 5.86 38.87
CA ASN A 42 32.96 5.35 40.06
C ASN A 42 32.85 3.83 40.24
N ASP A 43 31.75 3.21 39.83
CA ASP A 43 31.45 1.82 40.22
C ASP A 43 32.31 0.79 39.46
N PHE A 44 32.96 1.20 38.37
CA PHE A 44 33.94 0.36 37.67
C PHE A 44 35.37 0.50 38.19
N SER A 45 35.63 1.46 39.07
CA SER A 45 36.99 1.84 39.49
C SER A 45 37.77 0.72 40.19
N ASP A 46 37.10 -0.28 40.74
CA ASP A 46 37.74 -1.43 41.41
C ASP A 46 37.89 -2.68 40.52
N GLY A 47 37.32 -2.63 39.32
CA GLY A 47 37.33 -3.68 38.31
C GLY A 47 36.33 -4.82 38.52
N LEU A 48 35.68 -4.97 39.68
CA LEU A 48 34.84 -6.14 39.98
C LEU A 48 33.53 -6.15 39.18
N LEU A 49 32.87 -4.99 39.08
CA LEU A 49 31.66 -4.84 38.25
C LEU A 49 31.98 -4.91 36.76
N LEU A 50 33.17 -4.45 36.35
CA LEU A 50 33.62 -4.53 34.96
C LEU A 50 33.90 -5.99 34.57
N ILE A 51 34.56 -6.76 35.44
CA ILE A 51 34.72 -8.22 35.29
C ILE A 51 33.34 -8.87 35.13
N SER A 52 32.43 -8.62 36.07
CA SER A 52 31.09 -9.23 36.05
C SER A 52 30.33 -8.93 34.76
N LEU A 53 30.41 -7.69 34.27
CA LEU A 53 29.79 -7.28 33.01
C LEU A 53 30.39 -8.04 31.82
N VAL A 54 31.72 -8.10 31.72
CA VAL A 54 32.40 -8.78 30.61
C VAL A 54 32.18 -10.30 30.64
N GLU A 55 32.07 -10.91 31.82
CA GLU A 55 31.69 -12.32 31.93
C GLU A 55 30.28 -12.58 31.38
N VAL A 56 29.31 -11.72 31.72
CA VAL A 56 27.93 -11.85 31.21
C VAL A 56 27.89 -11.66 29.69
N LEU A 57 28.65 -10.68 29.16
CA LEU A 57 28.64 -10.37 27.74
C LEU A 57 29.35 -11.43 26.88
N SER A 58 30.51 -11.89 27.32
CA SER A 58 31.33 -12.88 26.59
C SER A 58 30.87 -14.32 26.83
N GLY A 59 30.14 -14.58 27.93
CA GLY A 59 29.83 -15.92 28.40
C GLY A 59 31.04 -16.68 28.97
N LYS A 60 32.21 -16.03 29.12
CA LYS A 60 33.45 -16.64 29.63
C LYS A 60 33.75 -16.14 31.04
N LYS A 61 34.40 -16.98 31.86
CA LYS A 61 34.75 -16.67 33.26
C LYS A 61 36.21 -16.26 33.40
N PHE A 62 36.48 -15.32 34.30
CA PHE A 62 37.84 -14.93 34.66
C PHE A 62 38.37 -15.82 35.78
N ASN A 63 39.51 -16.48 35.52
CA ASN A 63 40.08 -17.45 36.47
C ASN A 63 40.87 -16.81 37.61
N LYS A 64 41.37 -15.57 37.44
CA LYS A 64 42.21 -14.90 38.44
C LYS A 64 41.99 -13.38 38.43
N TYR A 65 41.62 -12.84 39.59
CA TYR A 65 41.53 -11.41 39.88
C TYR A 65 41.48 -11.20 41.40
N VAL A 66 41.73 -9.97 41.86
CA VAL A 66 41.68 -9.60 43.27
C VAL A 66 40.23 -9.36 43.68
N THR A 67 39.68 -10.20 44.57
CA THR A 67 38.28 -10.16 45.00
C THR A 67 37.96 -9.04 46.00
N SER A 68 38.96 -8.50 46.69
CA SER A 68 38.83 -7.37 47.61
C SER A 68 39.91 -6.29 47.34
N PRO A 69 39.80 -5.54 46.23
CA PRO A 69 40.84 -4.61 45.78
C PRO A 69 40.83 -3.28 46.55
N LYS A 70 41.44 -3.28 47.75
CA LYS A 70 41.56 -2.08 48.61
C LYS A 70 42.59 -1.07 48.10
N MET A 71 43.75 -1.56 47.65
CA MET A 71 44.86 -0.73 47.17
C MET A 71 44.69 -0.39 45.68
N ARG A 72 45.10 0.82 45.27
CA ARG A 72 45.02 1.26 43.87
C ARG A 72 45.69 0.27 42.90
N ILE A 73 46.80 -0.35 43.32
CA ILE A 73 47.49 -1.36 42.51
C ILE A 73 46.64 -2.61 42.23
N HIS A 74 45.84 -3.08 43.20
CA HIS A 74 44.92 -4.21 43.00
C HIS A 74 43.78 -3.85 42.03
N LYS A 75 43.28 -2.60 42.10
CA LYS A 75 42.25 -2.10 41.18
C LYS A 75 42.79 -2.04 39.74
N LEU A 76 44.00 -1.52 39.57
CA LEU A 76 44.70 -1.49 38.28
C LEU A 76 44.90 -2.89 37.70
N GLU A 77 45.29 -3.86 38.53
CA GLU A 77 45.46 -5.26 38.13
C GLU A 77 44.15 -5.86 37.60
N ASN A 78 43.05 -5.72 38.37
CA ASN A 78 41.73 -6.21 37.95
C ASN A 78 41.30 -5.62 36.60
N VAL A 79 41.38 -4.30 36.46
CA VAL A 79 40.99 -3.62 35.21
C VAL A 79 41.90 -4.04 34.05
N THR A 80 43.22 -4.16 34.28
CA THR A 80 44.18 -4.60 33.27
C THR A 80 43.86 -6.01 32.77
N THR A 81 43.47 -6.92 33.67
CA THR A 81 43.01 -8.27 33.30
C THR A 81 41.83 -8.20 32.33
N VAL A 82 40.83 -7.34 32.60
CA VAL A 82 39.67 -7.19 31.70
C VAL A 82 40.07 -6.59 30.35
N LEU A 83 40.82 -5.49 30.33
CA LEU A 83 41.23 -4.85 29.08
C LEU A 83 42.08 -5.79 28.21
N THR A 84 42.96 -6.57 28.84
CA THR A 84 43.78 -7.59 28.17
C THR A 84 42.91 -8.69 27.58
N PHE A 85 41.91 -9.18 28.32
CA PHE A 85 40.96 -10.18 27.82
C PHE A 85 40.17 -9.66 26.61
N LEU A 86 39.63 -8.44 26.67
CA LEU A 86 38.89 -7.83 25.56
C LEU A 86 39.76 -7.72 24.29
N GLN A 87 41.03 -7.33 24.44
CA GLN A 87 41.96 -7.21 23.30
C GLN A 87 42.41 -8.56 22.76
N LYS A 88 42.82 -9.48 23.63
CA LYS A 88 43.49 -10.73 23.23
C LYS A 88 42.53 -11.86 22.93
N GLU A 89 41.45 -12.00 23.69
CA GLU A 89 40.50 -13.11 23.54
C GLU A 89 39.31 -12.71 22.66
N GLU A 90 38.69 -11.58 22.95
CA GLU A 90 37.51 -11.09 22.21
C GLU A 90 37.90 -10.31 20.94
N LYS A 91 39.20 -10.05 20.75
CA LYS A 91 39.78 -9.35 19.58
C LYS A 91 39.18 -7.97 19.33
N ILE A 92 38.81 -7.28 20.41
CA ILE A 92 38.23 -5.93 20.38
C ILE A 92 39.34 -4.89 20.34
N LYS A 93 39.25 -3.94 19.40
CA LYS A 93 40.17 -2.81 19.32
C LYS A 93 39.74 -1.74 20.33
N LEU A 94 40.52 -1.59 21.39
CA LEU A 94 40.33 -0.51 22.37
C LEU A 94 40.99 0.78 21.88
N VAL A 95 40.33 1.92 22.09
CA VAL A 95 40.80 3.23 21.63
C VAL A 95 41.09 4.11 22.84
N ASN A 96 42.36 4.51 23.01
CA ASN A 96 42.82 5.49 24.00
C ASN A 96 42.35 5.24 25.45
N ILE A 97 42.21 3.98 25.85
CA ILE A 97 41.84 3.60 27.23
C ILE A 97 42.84 2.62 27.83
N ASP A 98 43.25 2.92 29.06
CA ASP A 98 44.10 2.10 29.90
C ASP A 98 43.43 1.84 31.26
N SER A 99 44.08 1.04 32.12
CA SER A 99 43.53 0.71 33.43
C SER A 99 43.44 1.91 34.36
N ALA A 100 44.37 2.87 34.25
CA ALA A 100 44.35 4.10 35.03
C ALA A 100 43.12 4.97 34.71
N ALA A 101 42.70 5.06 33.45
CA ALA A 101 41.53 5.82 33.05
C ALA A 101 40.24 5.36 33.76
N ILE A 102 40.08 4.06 34.01
CA ILE A 102 38.90 3.51 34.68
C ILE A 102 39.04 3.63 36.20
N VAL A 103 40.21 3.31 36.75
CA VAL A 103 40.46 3.41 38.20
C VAL A 103 40.37 4.84 38.70
N ASP A 104 40.85 5.80 37.90
CA ASP A 104 40.83 7.23 38.20
C ASP A 104 39.55 7.91 37.68
N SER A 105 38.51 7.13 37.34
CA SER A 105 37.14 7.61 37.07
C SER A 105 37.03 8.62 35.91
N LYS A 106 37.81 8.44 34.83
CA LYS A 106 37.74 9.30 33.63
C LYS A 106 36.50 8.97 32.80
N LEU A 107 35.37 9.54 33.18
CA LEU A 107 34.05 9.25 32.61
C LEU A 107 33.99 9.25 31.06
N PRO A 108 34.55 10.21 30.31
CA PRO A 108 34.50 10.17 28.85
C PRO A 108 35.16 8.92 28.24
N LEU A 109 36.27 8.45 28.83
CA LEU A 109 36.96 7.24 28.39
C LEU A 109 36.16 5.99 28.76
N ILE A 110 35.55 5.97 29.95
CA ILE A 110 34.67 4.89 30.39
C ILE A 110 33.46 4.76 29.46
N LEU A 111 32.81 5.86 29.09
CA LEU A 111 31.72 5.86 28.11
C LEU A 111 32.18 5.35 26.74
N GLY A 112 33.37 5.73 26.29
CA GLY A 112 33.98 5.21 25.06
C GLY A 112 34.20 3.68 25.10
N LEU A 113 34.64 3.14 26.23
CA LEU A 113 34.75 1.70 26.43
C LEU A 113 33.37 1.01 26.41
N ILE A 114 32.40 1.53 27.15
CA ILE A 114 31.04 0.95 27.18
C ILE A 114 30.42 0.95 25.79
N TRP A 115 30.57 2.04 25.03
CA TRP A 115 30.16 2.09 23.63
C TRP A 115 30.84 1.01 22.78
N THR A 116 32.14 0.80 22.97
CA THR A 116 32.89 -0.27 22.28
C THR A 116 32.31 -1.65 22.60
N LEU A 117 31.92 -1.89 23.86
CA LEU A 117 31.27 -3.14 24.27
C LEU A 117 29.86 -3.28 23.66
N ILE A 118 29.06 -2.22 23.65
CA ILE A 118 27.73 -2.20 23.01
C ILE A 118 27.88 -2.54 21.53
N LEU A 119 28.80 -1.89 20.83
CA LEU A 119 29.05 -2.12 19.40
C LEU A 119 29.42 -3.58 19.13
N HIS A 120 30.29 -4.16 19.95
CA HIS A 120 30.73 -5.53 19.77
C HIS A 120 29.64 -6.56 20.08
N TYR A 121 29.05 -6.49 21.28
CA TYR A 121 28.14 -7.51 21.80
C TYR A 121 26.67 -7.30 21.39
N SER A 122 26.27 -6.09 21.01
CA SER A 122 24.91 -5.83 20.53
C SER A 122 24.78 -5.88 19.01
N PHE A 123 25.87 -5.68 18.26
CA PHE A 123 25.85 -5.62 16.78
C PHE A 123 26.76 -6.65 16.11
N GLN A 124 28.08 -6.58 16.33
CA GLN A 124 29.06 -7.31 15.50
C GLN A 124 28.99 -8.82 15.68
N THR A 125 28.63 -9.29 16.87
CA THR A 125 28.60 -10.71 17.21
C THR A 125 27.24 -11.37 16.96
N VAL A 126 26.21 -10.58 16.66
CA VAL A 126 24.81 -11.02 16.59
C VAL A 126 24.31 -11.06 15.14
N VAL A 127 23.76 -12.20 14.74
CA VAL A 127 23.01 -12.35 13.47
C VAL A 127 21.58 -11.87 13.71
N TRP A 128 21.11 -10.92 12.91
CA TRP A 128 19.75 -10.40 13.04
C TRP A 128 18.73 -11.25 12.29
N SER A 129 17.46 -11.13 12.68
CA SER A 129 16.36 -11.84 12.00
C SER A 129 16.32 -11.51 10.50
N GLY A 130 16.47 -12.54 9.66
CA GLY A 130 16.52 -12.43 8.19
C GLY A 130 17.92 -12.46 7.57
N GLU A 131 18.99 -12.37 8.36
CA GLU A 131 20.36 -12.47 7.86
C GLU A 131 20.89 -13.91 7.86
N LYS A 132 21.62 -14.30 6.81
CA LYS A 132 22.19 -15.66 6.66
C LYS A 132 23.55 -15.85 7.33
N THR A 133 24.30 -14.76 7.55
CA THR A 133 25.68 -14.79 8.06
C THR A 133 25.91 -13.67 9.06
N LYS A 134 26.95 -13.80 9.89
CA LYS A 134 27.40 -12.72 10.78
C LYS A 134 27.88 -11.51 9.97
N PRO A 135 27.68 -10.28 10.47
CA PRO A 135 28.20 -9.07 9.84
C PRO A 135 29.72 -9.09 9.78
N THR A 136 30.29 -8.47 8.75
CA THR A 136 31.73 -8.30 8.59
C THR A 136 32.21 -7.05 9.33
N LYS A 137 33.53 -6.93 9.53
CA LYS A 137 34.12 -5.72 10.17
C LYS A 137 33.94 -4.44 9.34
N SER A 138 33.65 -4.55 8.05
CA SER A 138 33.39 -3.41 7.15
C SER A 138 31.96 -2.88 7.23
N ASP A 139 31.02 -3.63 7.82
CA ASP A 139 29.63 -3.20 7.94
C ASP A 139 29.50 -2.18 9.09
N SER A 140 29.30 -0.91 8.73
CA SER A 140 29.01 0.14 9.71
C SER A 140 27.77 -0.23 10.52
N PRO A 141 27.84 -0.35 11.86
CA PRO A 141 26.70 -0.75 12.69
C PRO A 141 25.48 0.15 12.53
N ASN A 142 25.71 1.45 12.31
CA ASN A 142 24.65 2.43 12.10
C ASN A 142 24.02 2.24 10.72
N ASN A 143 24.84 2.06 9.67
CA ASN A 143 24.30 1.80 8.33
C ASN A 143 23.50 0.49 8.28
N ARG A 144 24.02 -0.58 8.90
CA ARG A 144 23.34 -1.87 9.00
C ARG A 144 22.01 -1.75 9.74
N LEU A 145 21.98 -1.08 10.90
CA LEU A 145 20.74 -0.85 11.65
C LEU A 145 19.75 -0.01 10.84
N MET A 146 20.23 1.03 10.16
CA MET A 146 19.40 1.93 9.37
C MET A 146 18.75 1.21 8.18
N ILE A 147 19.51 0.38 7.46
CA ILE A 147 18.96 -0.48 6.40
C ILE A 147 17.90 -1.40 6.97
N TRP A 148 18.22 -2.13 8.04
CA TRP A 148 17.28 -3.07 8.66
C TRP A 148 15.97 -2.41 9.11
N ILE A 149 16.05 -1.20 9.69
CA ILE A 149 14.89 -0.42 10.09
C ILE A 149 14.10 0.05 8.87
N ASN A 150 14.75 0.62 7.86
CA ASN A 150 14.08 1.17 6.67
C ASN A 150 13.41 0.12 5.79
N GLU A 151 13.88 -1.13 5.79
CA GLU A 151 13.22 -2.24 5.08
C GLU A 151 11.86 -2.62 5.69
N ARG A 152 11.58 -2.22 6.93
CA ARG A 152 10.42 -2.66 7.73
C ARG A 152 9.53 -1.50 8.14
N SER A 153 10.14 -0.39 8.57
CA SER A 153 9.46 0.81 9.00
C SER A 153 8.83 1.53 7.80
N LYS A 154 7.56 1.88 7.92
CA LYS A 154 6.82 2.72 6.95
C LYS A 154 7.24 4.21 7.00
N VAL A 155 8.13 4.57 7.94
CA VAL A 155 8.75 5.89 8.06
C VAL A 155 10.22 5.79 7.66
N LYS A 156 10.62 6.59 6.66
CA LYS A 156 12.02 6.69 6.22
C LYS A 156 12.88 7.34 7.30
N ILE A 157 13.93 6.64 7.71
CA ILE A 157 14.94 7.08 8.67
C ILE A 157 16.26 7.36 7.95
N THR A 158 16.86 8.49 8.28
CA THR A 158 18.12 8.99 7.72
C THR A 158 19.18 9.24 8.79
N ASN A 159 18.79 9.36 10.06
CA ASN A 159 19.68 9.54 11.20
C ASN A 159 19.15 8.85 12.47
N PHE A 160 20.02 8.70 13.47
CA PHE A 160 19.69 8.18 14.80
C PHE A 160 19.62 9.28 15.85
N THR A 161 19.19 10.47 15.45
CA THR A 161 19.03 11.60 16.35
C THR A 161 17.63 12.18 16.18
N THR A 162 17.45 13.14 15.29
CA THR A 162 16.25 13.96 15.20
C THR A 162 15.04 13.25 14.58
N ASP A 163 15.25 12.24 13.72
CA ASP A 163 14.15 11.50 13.07
C ASP A 163 13.22 10.81 14.10
N TRP A 164 13.76 10.52 15.28
CA TRP A 164 13.07 9.82 16.36
C TRP A 164 12.38 10.75 17.35
N ASN A 165 12.66 12.06 17.29
CA ASN A 165 12.22 12.99 18.33
C ASN A 165 10.70 13.17 18.40
N SER A 166 9.97 12.89 17.32
CA SER A 166 8.50 12.97 17.32
C SER A 166 7.82 11.73 17.93
N GLY A 167 8.57 10.67 18.22
CA GLY A 167 8.03 9.37 18.64
C GLY A 167 7.31 8.58 17.53
N ILE A 168 7.01 9.20 16.38
CA ILE A 168 6.29 8.58 15.25
C ILE A 168 7.13 7.46 14.62
N ALA A 169 8.41 7.72 14.35
CA ALA A 169 9.33 6.71 13.82
C ALA A 169 9.42 5.48 14.73
N LEU A 170 9.41 5.68 16.05
CA LEU A 170 9.40 4.56 17.01
C LEU A 170 8.06 3.82 16.98
N GLY A 171 6.94 4.54 16.90
CA GLY A 171 5.62 3.94 16.76
C GLY A 171 5.51 3.07 15.49
N ALA A 172 5.99 3.61 14.37
CA ALA A 172 6.07 2.91 13.10
C ALA A 172 6.94 1.66 13.16
N LEU A 173 8.09 1.73 13.83
CA LEU A 173 8.98 0.58 13.99
C LEU A 173 8.36 -0.51 14.87
N VAL A 174 7.73 -0.15 16.00
CA VAL A 174 7.05 -1.11 16.88
C VAL A 174 5.95 -1.86 16.14
N ASP A 175 5.13 -1.14 15.38
CA ASP A 175 4.09 -1.73 14.55
C ASP A 175 4.69 -2.55 13.40
N ALA A 176 5.80 -2.12 12.80
CA ALA A 176 6.47 -2.90 11.75
C ALA A 176 7.03 -4.24 12.26
N ILE A 177 7.51 -4.31 13.50
CA ILE A 177 8.02 -5.56 14.10
C ILE A 177 6.89 -6.53 14.39
N SER A 178 5.72 -6.05 14.81
CA SER A 178 4.54 -6.89 14.97
C SER A 178 3.31 -6.11 14.52
N PRO A 179 2.95 -6.23 13.21
CA PRO A 179 1.86 -5.46 12.61
C PRO A 179 0.57 -5.61 13.39
N GLY A 180 -0.04 -4.48 13.74
CA GLY A 180 -1.24 -4.44 14.57
C GLY A 180 -0.98 -3.98 16.00
N LEU A 181 0.27 -3.99 16.50
CA LEU A 181 0.53 -3.57 17.88
C LEU A 181 0.31 -2.08 18.14
N LEU A 182 0.47 -1.22 17.12
CA LEU A 182 0.46 0.23 17.35
C LEU A 182 -0.10 1.04 16.17
N THR A 183 -1.06 0.48 15.44
CA THR A 183 -1.61 1.01 14.17
C THR A 183 -1.96 2.51 14.15
N GLU A 184 -2.34 3.09 15.29
CA GLU A 184 -2.68 4.50 15.45
C GLU A 184 -1.48 5.45 15.27
N TRP A 185 -0.24 4.96 15.21
CA TRP A 185 0.96 5.77 15.00
C TRP A 185 0.89 6.62 13.72
N THR A 186 0.14 6.14 12.72
CA THR A 186 -0.11 6.81 11.42
C THR A 186 -0.88 8.12 11.58
N MET A 187 -1.65 8.27 12.66
CA MET A 187 -2.44 9.46 12.96
C MET A 187 -1.77 10.38 13.99
N TRP A 188 -0.57 10.03 14.46
CA TRP A 188 0.11 10.81 15.49
C TRP A 188 0.61 12.14 14.94
N VAL A 189 0.42 13.19 15.74
CA VAL A 189 0.90 14.53 15.42
C VAL A 189 2.31 14.70 15.98
N LYS A 190 3.21 15.30 15.19
CA LYS A 190 4.63 15.48 15.58
C LYS A 190 4.82 16.28 16.88
N THR A 191 3.88 17.18 17.21
CA THR A 191 3.92 18.01 18.42
C THR A 191 3.67 17.22 19.70
N ASP A 192 3.00 16.06 19.61
CA ASP A 192 2.71 15.17 20.75
C ASP A 192 3.90 14.22 21.06
N ALA A 193 5.11 14.66 20.72
CA ALA A 193 6.35 13.87 20.77
C ALA A 193 6.50 13.00 22.02
N LEU A 194 6.35 13.59 23.20
CA LEU A 194 6.53 12.88 24.48
C LEU A 194 5.48 11.78 24.68
N LYS A 195 4.23 12.05 24.32
CA LYS A 195 3.11 11.10 24.42
C LYS A 195 3.31 9.94 23.45
N ASN A 196 3.67 10.26 22.21
CA ASN A 196 3.96 9.28 21.16
C ASN A 196 5.09 8.34 21.58
N ALA A 197 6.23 8.91 21.99
CA ALA A 197 7.39 8.13 22.42
C ALA A 197 7.09 7.29 23.67
N THR A 198 6.38 7.84 24.66
CA THR A 198 6.00 7.10 25.88
C THR A 198 5.15 5.88 25.54
N LYS A 199 4.15 6.05 24.66
CA LYS A 199 3.27 4.97 24.25
C LYS A 199 4.02 3.88 23.49
N ALA A 200 4.85 4.27 22.51
CA ALA A 200 5.63 3.32 21.72
C ALA A 200 6.65 2.54 22.57
N LEU A 201 7.38 3.21 23.47
CA LEU A 201 8.32 2.56 24.41
C LEU A 201 7.60 1.57 25.34
N THR A 202 6.42 1.94 25.86
CA THR A 202 5.64 1.07 26.75
C THR A 202 5.17 -0.19 26.05
N ILE A 203 4.72 -0.08 24.80
CA ILE A 203 4.25 -1.22 24.01
C ILE A 203 5.42 -2.11 23.60
N ALA A 204 6.54 -1.51 23.17
CA ALA A 204 7.76 -2.26 22.86
C ALA A 204 8.22 -3.12 24.06
N GLU A 205 8.16 -2.57 25.27
CA GLU A 205 8.51 -3.30 26.49
C GLU A 205 7.52 -4.43 26.80
N LYS A 206 6.22 -4.13 26.82
CA LYS A 206 5.20 -5.11 27.22
C LYS A 206 5.00 -6.24 26.21
N GLU A 207 4.97 -5.90 24.92
CA GLU A 207 4.53 -6.82 23.86
C GLU A 207 5.70 -7.45 23.11
N LEU A 208 6.84 -6.74 23.01
CA LEU A 208 8.03 -7.21 22.29
C LEU A 208 9.19 -7.60 23.23
N ASN A 209 9.00 -7.44 24.55
CA ASN A 209 10.03 -7.67 25.57
C ASN A 209 11.32 -6.85 25.30
N ILE A 210 11.16 -5.61 24.82
CA ILE A 210 12.27 -4.68 24.56
C ILE A 210 12.47 -3.78 25.78
N VAL A 211 13.61 -3.89 26.43
CA VAL A 211 13.90 -3.14 27.67
C VAL A 211 14.03 -1.64 27.36
N GLN A 212 13.39 -0.78 28.16
CA GLN A 212 13.42 0.68 27.98
C GLN A 212 14.77 1.31 28.41
N LEU A 213 15.79 1.11 27.58
CA LEU A 213 17.13 1.67 27.80
C LEU A 213 17.17 3.21 27.74
N ILE A 214 16.27 3.82 26.96
CA ILE A 214 16.10 5.27 26.84
C ILE A 214 14.67 5.66 27.27
N LYS A 215 14.50 6.78 28.00
CA LYS A 215 13.15 7.30 28.34
C LYS A 215 12.58 8.11 27.19
N ALA A 216 11.25 8.26 27.18
CA ALA A 216 10.55 9.11 26.23
C ALA A 216 11.10 10.55 26.21
N VAL A 217 11.27 11.20 27.38
CA VAL A 217 11.84 12.56 27.48
C VAL A 217 13.27 12.67 26.95
N GLU A 218 14.04 11.57 26.96
CA GLU A 218 15.41 11.53 26.47
C GLU A 218 15.43 11.32 24.95
N LEU A 219 14.57 10.43 24.43
CA LEU A 219 14.41 10.15 22.99
C LEU A 219 13.84 11.35 22.22
N THR A 220 12.93 12.10 22.84
CA THR A 220 12.31 13.29 22.24
C THR A 220 13.14 14.55 22.41
N ASN A 221 14.31 14.46 23.04
CA ASN A 221 15.20 15.61 23.21
C ASN A 221 15.90 15.93 21.87
N PRO A 222 15.83 17.17 21.36
CA PRO A 222 16.50 17.56 20.11
C PRO A 222 18.02 17.44 20.17
N ASN A 223 18.59 17.39 21.38
CA ASN A 223 20.00 17.16 21.63
C ASN A 223 20.31 15.69 21.93
N VAL A 224 19.43 14.72 21.67
CA VAL A 224 19.76 13.30 21.86
C VAL A 224 20.96 12.90 21.00
N ASP A 225 21.89 12.11 21.56
CA ASP A 225 23.03 11.60 20.83
C ASP A 225 22.71 10.28 20.12
N GLU A 226 23.40 10.06 19.00
CA GLU A 226 23.24 8.87 18.16
C GLU A 226 23.53 7.56 18.91
N MET A 227 24.53 7.53 19.79
CA MET A 227 24.91 6.30 20.49
C MET A 227 23.80 5.82 21.43
N SER A 228 23.12 6.74 22.10
CA SER A 228 21.97 6.43 22.96
C SER A 228 20.81 5.79 22.18
N VAL A 229 20.40 6.41 21.07
CA VAL A 229 19.29 5.93 20.24
C VAL A 229 19.64 4.57 19.62
N VAL A 230 20.84 4.44 19.06
CA VAL A 230 21.34 3.18 18.47
C VAL A 230 21.38 2.07 19.52
N THR A 231 21.82 2.36 20.75
CA THR A 231 21.86 1.37 21.84
C THR A 231 20.46 0.78 22.10
N TYR A 232 19.44 1.63 22.20
CA TYR A 232 18.06 1.18 22.42
C TYR A 232 17.51 0.41 21.22
N LEU A 233 17.64 0.95 20.01
CA LEU A 233 17.07 0.37 18.79
C LEU A 233 17.72 -0.95 18.37
N SER A 234 18.97 -1.19 18.79
CA SER A 234 19.70 -2.46 18.54
C SER A 234 19.03 -3.72 19.10
N GLN A 235 18.02 -3.55 19.96
CA GLN A 235 17.25 -4.64 20.54
C GLN A 235 16.19 -5.19 19.57
N PHE A 236 15.61 -4.34 18.71
CA PHE A 236 14.50 -4.69 17.82
C PHE A 236 14.84 -5.85 16.86
N PRO A 237 16.02 -5.91 16.22
CA PRO A 237 16.37 -7.02 15.34
C PRO A 237 16.43 -8.40 16.00
N LYS A 238 16.48 -8.45 17.33
CA LYS A 238 16.62 -9.67 18.14
C LYS A 238 15.27 -10.24 18.58
N VAL A 239 14.17 -9.53 18.33
CA VAL A 239 12.82 -9.99 18.66
C VAL A 239 12.49 -11.23 17.83
N LYS A 240 12.24 -12.36 18.51
CA LYS A 240 11.79 -13.60 17.86
C LYS A 240 10.26 -13.63 17.85
N LEU A 241 9.66 -13.41 16.69
CA LEU A 241 8.21 -13.53 16.51
C LEU A 241 7.78 -14.99 16.66
N LYS A 242 6.79 -15.26 17.51
CA LYS A 242 6.20 -16.60 17.67
C LYS A 242 5.31 -16.92 16.47
N VAL A 243 5.87 -17.54 15.45
CA VAL A 243 5.11 -18.15 14.34
C VAL A 243 4.74 -19.57 14.77
N THR A 244 3.45 -19.90 14.86
CA THR A 244 3.01 -21.30 14.97
C THR A 244 2.32 -21.72 13.67
N ALA A 245 3.02 -22.54 12.90
CA ALA A 245 2.48 -23.36 11.83
C ALA A 245 2.05 -24.73 12.41
N SER A 246 0.91 -25.26 11.96
CA SER A 246 0.32 -26.51 12.44
C SER A 246 0.88 -27.75 11.73
N SER A 247 1.34 -28.76 12.49
CA SER A 247 0.95 -30.18 12.30
C SER A 247 1.53 -31.12 13.38
N SER A 248 0.65 -31.97 13.90
CA SER A 248 0.82 -33.23 14.66
C SER A 248 1.55 -33.29 16.02
N SER A 249 0.81 -33.93 16.96
CA SER A 249 1.18 -34.60 18.23
C SER A 249 1.67 -33.77 19.41
N THR A 250 0.73 -33.58 20.34
CA THR A 250 0.85 -33.67 21.81
C THR A 250 2.06 -33.03 22.48
N SER A 251 1.94 -31.74 22.79
CA SER A 251 2.23 -31.20 24.13
C SER A 251 1.87 -29.71 24.20
N VAL A 252 0.98 -29.39 25.14
CA VAL A 252 0.52 -28.09 25.65
C VAL A 252 1.32 -26.85 25.18
N VAL A 253 0.72 -26.06 24.27
CA VAL A 253 1.13 -24.67 23.98
C VAL A 253 -0.10 -23.77 23.99
N SER A 254 -0.09 -22.79 24.89
CA SER A 254 -1.12 -21.76 25.09
C SER A 254 -1.36 -20.95 23.81
N SER A 255 -2.60 -20.98 23.33
CA SER A 255 -3.13 -20.27 22.16
C SER A 255 -3.17 -18.75 22.36
N THR A 256 -2.49 -17.97 21.52
CA THR A 256 -2.76 -16.54 21.37
C THR A 256 -3.96 -16.36 20.44
N THR A 257 -5.12 -16.10 21.04
CA THR A 257 -6.39 -15.85 20.33
C THR A 257 -6.39 -14.45 19.72
N THR A 258 -6.32 -14.33 18.40
CA THR A 258 -6.44 -13.04 17.69
C THR A 258 -7.91 -12.79 17.30
N ARG A 259 -8.47 -11.65 17.72
CA ARG A 259 -9.83 -11.20 17.34
C ARG A 259 -9.74 -9.80 16.77
N TYR A 260 -9.98 -9.62 15.48
CA TYR A 260 -9.84 -8.31 14.82
C TYR A 260 -11.00 -8.02 13.88
N VAL A 261 -11.12 -6.75 13.48
CA VAL A 261 -12.25 -6.25 12.70
C VAL A 261 -11.73 -5.55 11.46
N THR A 262 -12.41 -5.74 10.35
CA THR A 262 -12.07 -5.13 9.07
C THR A 262 -13.36 -4.63 8.39
N GLY A 263 -13.29 -3.72 7.43
CA GLY A 263 -14.45 -3.25 6.68
C GLY A 263 -14.76 -1.76 6.79
N ARG A 264 -15.65 -1.28 5.91
CA ARG A 264 -16.01 0.15 5.79
C ARG A 264 -16.72 0.65 7.04
N GLY A 265 -17.50 -0.22 7.68
CA GLY A 265 -18.31 0.07 8.87
C GLY A 265 -17.51 0.35 10.14
N VAL A 266 -16.17 0.19 10.15
CA VAL A 266 -15.30 0.56 11.28
C VAL A 266 -14.30 1.67 10.95
N GLN A 267 -14.40 2.25 9.75
CA GLN A 267 -13.54 3.37 9.37
C GLN A 267 -13.95 4.64 10.12
N ALA A 268 -12.97 5.42 10.56
CA ALA A 268 -13.23 6.60 11.38
C ALA A 268 -14.05 7.68 10.65
N LYS A 269 -13.98 7.74 9.32
CA LYS A 269 -14.65 8.73 8.46
C LYS A 269 -15.09 8.12 7.12
N GLY A 270 -16.00 8.81 6.44
CA GLY A 270 -16.41 8.53 5.06
C GLY A 270 -17.82 7.96 4.92
N LEU A 271 -18.38 7.37 5.98
CA LEU A 271 -19.78 6.97 6.04
C LEU A 271 -20.70 8.18 6.02
N ARG A 272 -21.83 8.08 5.30
CA ARG A 272 -22.81 9.16 5.17
C ARG A 272 -24.24 8.67 5.46
N VAL A 273 -25.15 9.62 5.73
CA VAL A 273 -26.57 9.31 5.91
C VAL A 273 -27.14 8.58 4.68
N GLY A 274 -27.78 7.44 4.92
CA GLY A 274 -28.31 6.53 3.89
C GLY A 274 -27.37 5.36 3.55
N ASP A 275 -26.12 5.38 4.02
CA ASP A 275 -25.21 4.25 3.87
C ASP A 275 -25.55 3.11 4.86
N PHE A 276 -24.98 1.94 4.59
CA PHE A 276 -24.85 0.86 5.56
C PHE A 276 -23.39 0.75 6.02
N GLY A 277 -23.17 0.71 7.33
CA GLY A 277 -21.89 0.30 7.89
C GLY A 277 -21.78 -1.20 7.83
N VAL A 278 -20.88 -1.72 6.99
CA VAL A 278 -20.63 -3.16 6.82
C VAL A 278 -19.21 -3.48 7.25
N LEU A 279 -19.05 -4.48 8.12
CA LEU A 279 -17.76 -4.90 8.65
C LEU A 279 -17.72 -6.42 8.90
N THR A 280 -16.51 -6.95 8.93
CA THR A 280 -16.23 -8.36 9.17
C THR A 280 -15.42 -8.50 10.45
N VAL A 281 -15.89 -9.34 11.36
CA VAL A 281 -15.21 -9.68 12.61
C VAL A 281 -14.58 -11.06 12.47
N HIS A 282 -13.26 -11.13 12.61
CA HIS A 282 -12.48 -12.35 12.53
C HIS A 282 -12.14 -12.83 13.95
N ILE A 283 -12.50 -14.07 14.26
CA ILE A 283 -12.38 -14.71 15.56
C ILE A 283 -11.50 -15.96 15.39
N ASN A 284 -10.21 -15.85 15.68
CA ASN A 284 -9.32 -17.01 15.85
C ASN A 284 -9.32 -17.45 17.33
N ALA A 285 -10.52 -17.78 17.85
CA ALA A 285 -10.76 -18.18 19.24
C ALA A 285 -11.47 -19.54 19.32
N SER A 286 -11.54 -20.11 20.54
CA SER A 286 -12.34 -21.31 20.80
C SER A 286 -13.79 -21.13 20.32
N PRO A 287 -14.33 -22.06 19.50
CA PRO A 287 -15.72 -22.01 19.04
C PRO A 287 -16.72 -21.98 20.19
N GLY A 288 -17.91 -21.44 19.96
CA GLY A 288 -19.07 -21.57 20.87
C GLY A 288 -19.36 -20.39 21.82
N LYS A 289 -18.65 -19.25 21.69
CA LYS A 289 -19.03 -17.99 22.36
C LYS A 289 -19.85 -17.10 21.42
N GLU A 290 -20.68 -16.25 22.00
CA GLU A 290 -21.55 -15.31 21.29
C GLU A 290 -20.82 -14.00 20.93
N LEU A 291 -21.11 -13.43 19.76
CA LEU A 291 -20.69 -12.09 19.36
C LEU A 291 -21.79 -11.08 19.69
N LYS A 292 -21.46 -10.06 20.48
CA LYS A 292 -22.36 -8.98 20.87
C LYS A 292 -21.86 -7.64 20.34
N THR A 293 -22.80 -6.81 19.93
CA THR A 293 -22.55 -5.51 19.31
C THR A 293 -23.43 -4.46 19.99
N HIS A 294 -22.84 -3.29 20.27
CA HIS A 294 -23.56 -2.15 20.84
C HIS A 294 -23.17 -0.91 20.05
N LEU A 295 -24.14 -0.33 19.34
CA LEU A 295 -23.95 0.88 18.54
C LEU A 295 -24.64 2.05 19.22
N ILE A 296 -23.88 3.09 19.57
CA ILE A 296 -24.40 4.31 20.21
C ILE A 296 -24.24 5.47 19.22
N VAL A 297 -25.32 6.21 19.01
CA VAL A 297 -25.38 7.39 18.13
C VAL A 297 -25.47 8.66 18.96
N GLY A 298 -24.84 9.75 18.47
CA GLY A 298 -24.77 11.07 19.11
C GLY A 298 -26.03 11.44 19.90
N GLY A 299 -25.86 11.70 21.21
CA GLY A 299 -26.95 11.86 22.18
C GLY A 299 -27.21 10.65 23.07
N GLY A 300 -26.48 9.53 22.89
CA GLY A 300 -26.54 8.35 23.77
C GLY A 300 -27.59 7.33 23.38
N LYS A 301 -28.25 7.50 22.23
CA LYS A 301 -29.26 6.56 21.74
C LYS A 301 -28.60 5.30 21.18
N GLN A 302 -29.06 4.14 21.63
CA GLN A 302 -28.65 2.85 21.06
C GLN A 302 -29.40 2.57 19.77
N GLU A 303 -28.70 2.13 18.74
CA GLU A 303 -29.28 1.65 17.47
C GLU A 303 -28.97 0.17 17.25
N ASP A 304 -29.79 -0.48 16.43
CA ASP A 304 -29.68 -1.89 16.15
C ASP A 304 -28.57 -2.20 15.14
N THR A 305 -27.97 -3.37 15.31
CA THR A 305 -27.00 -3.96 14.37
C THR A 305 -27.46 -5.37 14.03
N THR A 306 -27.27 -5.79 12.78
CA THR A 306 -27.49 -7.18 12.36
C THR A 306 -26.15 -7.92 12.40
N VAL A 307 -26.13 -9.10 13.03
CA VAL A 307 -24.95 -9.97 13.08
C VAL A 307 -25.27 -11.27 12.35
N ARG A 308 -24.46 -11.63 11.36
CA ARG A 308 -24.57 -12.87 10.59
C ARG A 308 -23.28 -13.65 10.68
N GLN A 309 -23.32 -14.87 11.21
CA GLN A 309 -22.16 -15.76 11.19
C GLN A 309 -21.96 -16.31 9.78
N ILE A 310 -20.79 -16.07 9.19
CA ILE A 310 -20.44 -16.53 7.84
C ILE A 310 -19.81 -17.92 7.91
N ASN A 311 -18.93 -18.13 8.88
CA ASN A 311 -18.28 -19.40 9.17
C ASN A 311 -17.89 -19.45 10.67
N PRO A 312 -17.33 -20.56 11.19
CA PRO A 312 -17.01 -20.69 12.61
C PRO A 312 -16.11 -19.58 13.19
N THR A 313 -15.28 -18.95 12.35
CA THR A 313 -14.29 -17.94 12.72
C THR A 313 -14.62 -16.54 12.21
N THR A 314 -15.75 -16.32 11.54
CA THR A 314 -16.03 -15.04 10.86
C THR A 314 -17.50 -14.65 10.97
N TYR A 315 -17.74 -13.40 11.34
CA TYR A 315 -19.06 -12.79 11.43
C TYR A 315 -19.10 -11.53 10.58
N GLU A 316 -20.21 -11.29 9.91
CA GLU A 316 -20.54 -10.03 9.25
C GLU A 316 -21.46 -9.24 10.18
N VAL A 317 -21.15 -7.96 10.38
CA VAL A 317 -21.99 -7.03 11.14
C VAL A 317 -22.40 -5.90 10.22
N THR A 318 -23.70 -5.60 10.20
CA THR A 318 -24.26 -4.51 9.41
C THR A 318 -25.12 -3.59 10.27
N TYR A 319 -25.10 -2.29 9.97
CA TYR A 319 -25.97 -1.31 10.61
C TYR A 319 -26.33 -0.18 9.63
N GLU A 320 -27.54 0.35 9.75
CA GLU A 320 -28.06 1.41 8.88
C GLU A 320 -27.74 2.80 9.46
N ILE A 321 -27.35 3.73 8.59
CA ILE A 321 -26.96 5.07 9.00
C ILE A 321 -28.08 6.05 8.68
N LYS A 322 -28.85 6.40 9.73
CA LYS A 322 -30.04 7.25 9.59
C LYS A 322 -29.77 8.73 9.85
N VAL A 323 -28.75 9.06 10.64
CA VAL A 323 -28.49 10.43 11.09
C VAL A 323 -26.99 10.74 11.05
N ALA A 324 -26.63 11.97 10.69
CA ALA A 324 -25.23 12.41 10.75
C ALA A 324 -24.78 12.62 12.20
N GLY A 325 -23.49 12.43 12.48
CA GLY A 325 -22.92 12.63 13.81
C GLY A 325 -21.89 11.58 14.20
N LYS A 326 -21.58 11.53 15.50
CA LYS A 326 -20.60 10.58 16.06
C LYS A 326 -21.29 9.28 16.48
N TYR A 327 -20.70 8.17 16.10
CA TYR A 327 -21.12 6.82 16.42
C TYR A 327 -20.01 6.13 17.22
N ILE A 328 -20.38 5.34 18.23
CA ILE A 328 -19.47 4.49 18.98
C ILE A 328 -19.96 3.05 18.80
N LEU A 329 -19.21 2.24 18.06
CA LEU A 329 -19.49 0.82 17.87
C LEU A 329 -18.62 0.00 18.81
N THR A 330 -19.24 -0.73 19.73
CA THR A 330 -18.58 -1.66 20.62
C THR A 330 -18.85 -3.09 20.16
N ILE A 331 -17.80 -3.89 20.02
CA ILE A 331 -17.90 -5.29 19.59
C ILE A 331 -17.21 -6.17 20.63
N ILE A 332 -17.95 -7.13 21.18
CA ILE A 332 -17.54 -8.00 22.27
C ILE A 332 -17.76 -9.44 21.81
N TYR A 333 -16.75 -10.29 21.96
CA TYR A 333 -16.87 -11.74 21.73
C TYR A 333 -16.72 -12.48 23.05
N GLY A 334 -17.77 -13.16 23.48
CA GLY A 334 -17.90 -13.64 24.87
C GLY A 334 -17.98 -12.46 25.84
N ASN A 335 -16.92 -12.26 26.64
CA ASN A 335 -16.84 -11.20 27.65
C ASN A 335 -15.66 -10.24 27.41
N GLU A 336 -15.04 -10.28 26.23
CA GLU A 336 -13.87 -9.45 25.92
C GLU A 336 -14.08 -8.68 24.62
N HIS A 337 -13.52 -7.47 24.57
CA HIS A 337 -13.50 -6.66 23.36
C HIS A 337 -12.67 -7.33 22.26
N VAL A 338 -13.15 -7.23 21.02
CA VAL A 338 -12.29 -7.50 19.87
C VAL A 338 -11.29 -6.35 19.71
N PHE A 339 -10.16 -6.62 19.06
CA PHE A 339 -9.12 -5.63 18.83
C PHE A 339 -9.68 -4.38 18.11
N GLY A 340 -9.34 -3.20 18.62
CA GLY A 340 -9.82 -1.91 18.12
C GLY A 340 -11.17 -1.43 18.68
N SER A 341 -11.94 -2.30 19.36
CA SER A 341 -13.17 -1.87 20.03
C SER A 341 -12.85 -1.03 21.28
N PRO A 342 -13.61 0.05 21.56
CA PRO A 342 -14.70 0.61 20.75
C PRO A 342 -14.19 1.43 19.55
N PHE A 343 -14.95 1.37 18.44
CA PHE A 343 -14.68 2.12 17.22
C PHE A 343 -15.43 3.45 17.25
N ASN A 344 -14.71 4.55 17.04
CA ASN A 344 -15.28 5.89 16.94
C ASN A 344 -15.43 6.28 15.47
N ILE A 345 -16.66 6.54 15.05
CA ILE A 345 -17.03 6.68 13.64
C ILE A 345 -17.74 8.02 13.45
N GLU A 346 -17.24 8.85 12.56
CA GLU A 346 -17.82 10.15 12.20
C GLU A 346 -18.61 10.02 10.90
N VAL A 347 -19.93 10.19 11.01
CA VAL A 347 -20.87 10.11 9.90
C VAL A 347 -21.21 11.50 9.38
N GLY A 348 -20.97 11.74 8.10
CA GLY A 348 -21.33 12.97 7.40
C GLY A 348 -22.77 13.00 6.88
N PRO A 349 -23.26 14.17 6.44
CA PRO A 349 -24.55 14.26 5.76
C PRO A 349 -24.53 13.52 4.42
N LYS A 350 -25.72 13.16 3.93
CA LYS A 350 -25.91 12.60 2.59
C LYS A 350 -25.32 13.55 1.54
N THR A 351 -24.59 13.00 0.58
CA THR A 351 -23.97 13.77 -0.50
C THR A 351 -24.23 13.12 -1.85
N SER A 352 -24.10 13.89 -2.92
CA SER A 352 -24.07 13.44 -4.31
C SER A 352 -22.82 13.98 -4.99
N SER A 353 -22.32 13.29 -6.01
CA SER A 353 -21.14 13.72 -6.76
C SER A 353 -21.35 13.46 -8.25
N ASP A 354 -20.83 14.37 -9.09
CA ASP A 354 -20.69 14.16 -10.54
C ASP A 354 -19.50 13.25 -10.88
N VAL A 355 -18.74 12.82 -9.86
CA VAL A 355 -17.67 11.86 -9.96
C VAL A 355 -18.18 10.47 -9.61
N ALA A 356 -17.89 9.53 -10.49
CA ALA A 356 -18.18 8.12 -10.36
C ALA A 356 -16.89 7.31 -10.26
N ILE A 357 -16.85 6.34 -9.35
CA ILE A 357 -15.67 5.51 -9.10
C ILE A 357 -16.13 4.06 -9.02
N PHE A 358 -15.65 3.24 -9.96
CA PHE A 358 -16.11 1.87 -10.12
C PHE A 358 -15.03 0.98 -10.73
N GLY A 359 -15.19 -0.33 -10.62
CA GLY A 359 -14.28 -1.31 -11.21
C GLY A 359 -13.79 -2.35 -10.21
N PRO A 360 -13.27 -3.48 -10.71
CA PRO A 360 -12.97 -4.67 -9.90
C PRO A 360 -11.89 -4.42 -8.83
N GLY A 361 -10.94 -3.50 -9.09
CA GLY A 361 -9.91 -3.14 -8.12
C GLY A 361 -10.43 -2.44 -6.86
N LEU A 362 -11.71 -2.03 -6.83
CA LEU A 362 -12.37 -1.48 -5.64
C LEU A 362 -13.15 -2.53 -4.83
N GLU A 363 -13.22 -3.77 -5.32
CA GLU A 363 -13.97 -4.87 -4.70
C GLU A 363 -13.01 -5.91 -4.11
N THR A 364 -12.06 -6.37 -4.92
CA THR A 364 -11.11 -7.45 -4.56
C THR A 364 -9.75 -7.23 -5.21
N GLY A 365 -8.72 -7.93 -4.75
CA GLY A 365 -7.41 -7.92 -5.41
C GLY A 365 -6.57 -9.16 -5.12
N VAL A 366 -5.44 -9.28 -5.83
CA VAL A 366 -4.47 -10.37 -5.63
C VAL A 366 -3.08 -9.77 -5.45
N ALA A 367 -2.34 -10.25 -4.45
CA ALA A 367 -1.00 -9.76 -4.17
C ALA A 367 -0.07 -9.92 -5.40
N GLY A 368 0.72 -8.91 -5.72
CA GLY A 368 1.61 -8.86 -6.89
C GLY A 368 0.89 -8.75 -8.23
N CYS A 369 -0.41 -8.40 -8.24
CA CYS A 369 -1.20 -8.23 -9.47
C CYS A 369 -1.86 -6.85 -9.50
N THR A 370 -1.99 -6.28 -10.70
CA THR A 370 -2.61 -4.97 -10.90
C THR A 370 -4.11 -5.00 -10.56
N SER A 371 -4.54 -4.11 -9.68
CA SER A 371 -5.94 -3.88 -9.32
C SER A 371 -6.38 -2.55 -9.91
N ALA A 372 -7.21 -2.59 -10.97
CA ALA A 372 -7.60 -1.41 -11.73
C ALA A 372 -9.05 -0.99 -11.49
N PHE A 373 -9.28 0.31 -11.57
CA PHE A 373 -10.58 0.94 -11.44
C PHE A 373 -10.66 2.21 -12.29
N VAL A 374 -11.89 2.68 -12.50
CA VAL A 374 -12.23 3.82 -13.34
C VAL A 374 -12.76 4.95 -12.46
N ILE A 375 -12.28 6.15 -12.73
CA ILE A 375 -12.82 7.40 -12.21
C ILE A 375 -13.41 8.17 -13.38
N GLU A 376 -14.71 8.38 -13.38
CA GLU A 376 -15.44 9.09 -14.44
C GLU A 376 -15.94 10.42 -13.87
N ASN A 377 -15.55 11.53 -14.49
CA ASN A 377 -15.93 12.87 -14.05
C ASN A 377 -16.93 13.49 -15.03
N PHE A 378 -18.23 13.43 -14.70
CA PHE A 378 -19.34 13.83 -15.58
C PHE A 378 -19.55 15.36 -15.70
N GLY A 379 -18.55 16.19 -15.42
CA GLY A 379 -18.75 17.64 -15.38
C GLY A 379 -17.51 18.48 -15.03
N LYS A 380 -17.69 19.50 -14.18
CA LYS A 380 -16.62 20.42 -13.75
C LYS A 380 -15.38 19.63 -13.34
N LYS A 381 -14.19 20.16 -13.68
CA LYS A 381 -12.87 19.68 -13.24
C LYS A 381 -12.76 19.60 -11.71
N THR A 382 -13.45 18.63 -11.12
CA THR A 382 -13.38 18.29 -9.71
C THR A 382 -12.07 17.54 -9.55
N GLU A 383 -11.12 18.17 -8.86
CA GLU A 383 -9.84 17.55 -8.58
C GLU A 383 -10.03 16.53 -7.44
N ILE A 384 -9.64 15.29 -7.72
CA ILE A 384 -9.87 14.15 -6.84
C ILE A 384 -8.51 13.69 -6.32
N ARG A 385 -8.38 13.61 -5.01
CA ARG A 385 -7.25 12.94 -4.35
C ARG A 385 -7.66 11.53 -3.98
N TYR A 386 -6.74 10.60 -4.13
CA TYR A 386 -6.94 9.26 -3.61
C TYR A 386 -5.71 8.73 -2.90
N THR A 387 -5.95 7.87 -1.91
CA THR A 387 -4.91 7.29 -1.06
C THR A 387 -5.28 5.85 -0.78
N VAL A 388 -4.31 4.95 -0.99
CA VAL A 388 -4.48 3.53 -0.71
C VAL A 388 -3.76 3.22 0.60
N CYS A 389 -4.52 2.79 1.59
CA CYS A 389 -4.04 2.39 2.91
C CYS A 389 -4.13 0.86 3.03
N GLY A 390 -3.06 0.19 3.45
CA GLY A 390 -3.06 -1.27 3.59
C GLY A 390 -1.91 -1.80 4.43
N PRO A 391 -1.73 -3.14 4.47
CA PRO A 391 -0.67 -3.79 5.23
C PRO A 391 0.72 -3.28 4.82
N VAL A 392 0.91 -3.11 3.51
CA VAL A 392 2.13 -2.60 2.88
C VAL A 392 1.74 -1.48 1.90
N GLU A 393 2.57 -0.43 1.83
CA GLU A 393 2.43 0.62 0.82
C GLU A 393 2.51 -0.01 -0.58
N CYS A 394 1.54 0.31 -1.43
CA CYS A 394 1.45 -0.22 -2.77
C CYS A 394 1.80 0.85 -3.80
N TRP A 395 2.42 0.44 -4.91
CA TRP A 395 2.60 1.32 -6.05
C TRP A 395 1.23 1.69 -6.62
N ILE A 396 1.02 2.98 -6.84
CA ILE A 396 -0.14 3.49 -7.55
C ILE A 396 0.27 3.66 -9.02
N GLY A 397 -0.37 2.88 -9.88
CA GLY A 397 -0.13 2.84 -11.31
C GLY A 397 -0.68 4.04 -12.05
N VAL A 398 -0.23 4.18 -13.30
CA VAL A 398 -0.45 5.33 -14.19
C VAL A 398 -1.92 5.71 -14.29
N TYR A 399 -2.15 7.02 -14.15
CA TYR A 399 -3.36 7.76 -14.47
C TYR A 399 -3.39 8.00 -15.98
N GLN A 400 -4.23 7.28 -16.72
CA GLN A 400 -4.54 7.64 -18.11
C GLN A 400 -5.85 8.42 -18.12
N GLU A 401 -5.78 9.72 -18.38
CA GLU A 401 -6.96 10.56 -18.56
C GLU A 401 -7.21 10.79 -20.05
N HIS A 402 -8.38 10.36 -20.51
CA HIS A 402 -8.89 10.63 -21.84
C HIS A 402 -10.38 10.95 -21.73
N ASP A 403 -10.80 12.09 -22.29
CA ASP A 403 -12.20 12.53 -22.31
C ASP A 403 -12.93 12.47 -20.94
N GLY A 404 -12.27 12.88 -19.85
CA GLY A 404 -12.86 12.92 -18.50
C GLY A 404 -12.96 11.57 -17.78
N THR A 405 -12.47 10.48 -18.40
CA THR A 405 -12.25 9.19 -17.76
C THR A 405 -10.80 9.08 -17.35
N ALA A 406 -10.55 8.81 -16.08
CA ALA A 406 -9.25 8.43 -15.56
C ALA A 406 -9.24 6.94 -15.25
N MET A 407 -8.41 6.19 -15.97
CA MET A 407 -8.12 4.79 -15.65
C MET A 407 -6.94 4.77 -14.68
N THR A 408 -7.18 4.20 -13.50
CA THR A 408 -6.22 4.16 -12.40
C THR A 408 -6.03 2.72 -11.95
N SER A 409 -4.87 2.43 -11.37
CA SER A 409 -4.62 1.13 -10.75
C SER A 409 -3.71 1.25 -9.54
N PHE A 410 -3.69 0.20 -8.72
CA PHE A 410 -2.66 -0.01 -7.71
C PHE A 410 -2.22 -1.47 -7.74
N GLU A 411 -1.01 -1.74 -7.26
CA GLU A 411 -0.44 -3.10 -7.21
C GLU A 411 -0.14 -3.46 -5.75
N PRO A 412 -1.08 -4.12 -5.04
CA PRO A 412 -0.85 -4.55 -3.67
C PRO A 412 0.19 -5.67 -3.66
N VAL A 413 1.26 -5.53 -2.88
CA VAL A 413 2.33 -6.54 -2.83
C VAL A 413 2.14 -7.59 -1.73
N ALA A 414 1.18 -7.37 -0.82
CA ALA A 414 0.89 -8.26 0.29
C ALA A 414 -0.62 -8.54 0.37
N PRO A 415 -1.03 -9.73 0.82
CA PRO A 415 -2.42 -10.01 1.13
C PRO A 415 -2.88 -9.23 2.37
N GLY A 416 -4.19 -8.95 2.44
CA GLY A 416 -4.83 -8.27 3.56
C GLY A 416 -5.89 -7.27 3.11
N GLU A 417 -6.48 -6.56 4.06
CA GLU A 417 -7.46 -5.51 3.76
C GLU A 417 -6.75 -4.21 3.35
N TYR A 418 -7.16 -3.67 2.22
CA TYR A 418 -6.79 -2.35 1.73
C TYR A 418 -8.00 -1.43 1.76
N THR A 419 -7.79 -0.16 2.07
CA THR A 419 -8.80 0.90 2.09
C THR A 419 -8.39 2.00 1.12
N ILE A 420 -9.27 2.34 0.19
CA ILE A 420 -9.00 3.36 -0.82
C ILE A 420 -9.88 4.56 -0.53
N HIS A 421 -9.24 5.63 -0.06
CA HIS A 421 -9.87 6.90 0.23
C HIS A 421 -9.89 7.73 -1.04
N PHE A 422 -11.04 8.30 -1.39
CA PHE A 422 -11.23 9.25 -2.46
C PHE A 422 -11.83 10.51 -1.85
N THR A 423 -11.11 11.61 -1.97
CA THR A 423 -11.47 12.88 -1.36
C THR A 423 -11.34 14.03 -2.35
N THR A 424 -12.05 15.13 -2.10
CA THR A 424 -11.83 16.40 -2.79
C THR A 424 -10.58 17.11 -2.24
N LEU A 425 -10.20 18.24 -2.83
CA LEU A 425 -9.14 19.10 -2.29
C LEU A 425 -9.43 19.58 -0.86
N ASP A 426 -10.69 19.77 -0.48
CA ASP A 426 -11.07 20.16 0.88
C ASP A 426 -11.11 18.96 1.86
N SER A 427 -10.59 17.80 1.44
CA SER A 427 -10.53 16.56 2.22
C SER A 427 -11.89 15.95 2.53
N GLU A 428 -12.94 16.30 1.76
CA GLU A 428 -14.26 15.69 1.87
C GLU A 428 -14.34 14.38 1.08
N HIS A 429 -14.85 13.32 1.71
CA HIS A 429 -15.01 12.01 1.07
C HIS A 429 -16.03 12.03 -0.08
N LEU A 430 -15.66 11.46 -1.22
CA LEU A 430 -16.63 11.19 -2.29
C LEU A 430 -17.63 10.09 -1.88
N PRO A 431 -18.80 10.00 -2.53
CA PRO A 431 -19.74 8.90 -2.30
C PRO A 431 -19.06 7.54 -2.32
N ASN A 432 -19.49 6.63 -1.44
CA ASN A 432 -18.94 5.28 -1.25
C ASN A 432 -17.51 5.19 -0.72
N SER A 433 -16.75 6.29 -0.69
CA SER A 433 -15.44 6.31 -0.06
C SER A 433 -15.54 6.15 1.48
N PRO A 434 -14.58 5.49 2.14
CA PRO A 434 -13.52 4.66 1.56
C PRO A 434 -14.06 3.34 0.99
N PHE A 435 -13.44 2.89 -0.10
CA PHE A 435 -13.65 1.54 -0.63
C PHE A 435 -12.77 0.55 0.13
N VAL A 436 -13.28 -0.63 0.43
CA VAL A 436 -12.55 -1.66 1.16
C VAL A 436 -12.33 -2.87 0.27
N VAL A 437 -11.07 -3.23 0.08
CA VAL A 437 -10.61 -4.22 -0.87
C VAL A 437 -9.87 -5.31 -0.12
N ASN A 438 -10.40 -6.54 -0.16
CA ASN A 438 -9.71 -7.68 0.41
C ASN A 438 -8.77 -8.28 -0.64
N VAL A 439 -7.45 -8.15 -0.40
CA VAL A 439 -6.41 -8.68 -1.27
C VAL A 439 -6.02 -10.09 -0.80
N ARG A 440 -6.16 -11.08 -1.68
CA ARG A 440 -5.78 -12.48 -1.39
C ARG A 440 -4.34 -12.78 -1.82
N PRO A 441 -3.72 -13.83 -1.26
CA PRO A 441 -2.41 -14.31 -1.75
C PRO A 441 -2.46 -14.70 -3.23
N LYS A 442 -1.35 -14.50 -3.94
CA LYS A 442 -1.19 -14.96 -5.33
C LYS A 442 -1.14 -16.49 -5.35
N PRO A 443 -2.04 -17.18 -6.07
CA PRO A 443 -1.93 -18.62 -6.26
C PRO A 443 -0.68 -18.97 -7.08
N GLU A 444 -0.18 -20.19 -6.90
CA GLU A 444 0.90 -20.71 -7.74
C GLU A 444 0.43 -20.84 -9.20
N HIS A 445 1.31 -20.56 -10.15
CA HIS A 445 1.04 -20.58 -11.60
C HIS A 445 -0.10 -19.66 -12.07
N PHE A 446 -0.47 -18.63 -11.29
CA PHE A 446 -1.48 -17.64 -11.67
C PHE A 446 -0.83 -16.46 -12.41
N GLU A 447 -0.97 -16.40 -13.73
CA GLU A 447 -0.32 -15.42 -14.59
C GLU A 447 -1.33 -14.61 -15.44
N PRO A 448 -2.19 -13.78 -14.82
CA PRO A 448 -3.27 -13.04 -15.51
C PRO A 448 -2.76 -12.11 -16.62
N LYS A 449 -1.50 -11.67 -16.58
CA LYS A 449 -0.86 -10.85 -17.62
C LYS A 449 -0.65 -11.62 -18.94
N GLN A 450 -0.78 -12.94 -18.95
CA GLN A 450 -0.69 -13.76 -20.16
C GLN A 450 -2.05 -13.99 -20.82
N ALA A 451 -3.15 -13.56 -20.20
CA ALA A 451 -4.46 -13.58 -20.84
C ALA A 451 -4.51 -12.51 -21.94
N THR A 452 -5.19 -12.82 -23.04
CA THR A 452 -5.30 -11.91 -24.19
C THR A 452 -6.76 -11.79 -24.64
N VAL A 453 -7.09 -10.64 -25.23
CA VAL A 453 -8.38 -10.41 -25.87
C VAL A 453 -8.16 -10.04 -27.32
N SER A 454 -8.96 -10.65 -28.18
CA SER A 454 -8.98 -10.44 -29.62
C SER A 454 -10.41 -10.57 -30.14
N GLY A 455 -10.58 -10.60 -31.46
CA GLY A 455 -11.88 -10.76 -32.10
C GLY A 455 -12.37 -9.47 -32.75
N PRO A 456 -13.39 -9.58 -33.62
CA PRO A 456 -13.84 -8.46 -34.43
C PRO A 456 -14.36 -7.31 -33.58
N GLY A 457 -14.96 -7.58 -32.41
CA GLY A 457 -15.51 -6.54 -31.53
C GLY A 457 -14.46 -5.74 -30.75
N PHE A 458 -13.21 -6.22 -30.64
CA PHE A 458 -12.18 -5.60 -29.80
C PHE A 458 -11.54 -4.38 -30.48
N ARG A 459 -12.30 -3.28 -30.54
CA ARG A 459 -11.91 -2.00 -31.16
C ARG A 459 -12.65 -0.83 -30.52
N ASN A 460 -12.02 0.35 -30.51
CA ASN A 460 -12.55 1.53 -29.80
C ASN A 460 -13.78 2.15 -30.45
N ASN A 461 -13.93 2.06 -31.77
CA ASN A 461 -15.05 2.68 -32.50
C ASN A 461 -15.99 1.59 -33.02
N VAL A 462 -17.27 1.69 -32.70
CA VAL A 462 -18.29 0.70 -33.08
C VAL A 462 -19.59 1.38 -33.52
N PHE A 463 -20.43 0.70 -34.30
CA PHE A 463 -21.75 1.23 -34.63
C PHE A 463 -22.81 0.88 -33.60
N LEU A 464 -23.79 1.77 -33.48
CA LEU A 464 -24.94 1.63 -32.60
C LEU A 464 -25.67 0.30 -32.85
N GLY A 465 -25.77 -0.52 -31.80
CA GLY A 465 -26.47 -1.81 -31.85
C GLY A 465 -25.72 -2.95 -32.55
N GLU A 466 -24.48 -2.72 -33.00
CA GLU A 466 -23.61 -3.77 -33.52
C GLU A 466 -23.34 -4.84 -32.44
N GLU A 467 -23.34 -6.12 -32.83
CA GLU A 467 -22.91 -7.21 -31.96
C GLU A 467 -21.39 -7.30 -31.93
N LEU A 468 -20.82 -7.07 -30.75
CA LEU A 468 -19.38 -7.12 -30.51
C LEU A 468 -19.03 -8.47 -29.92
N GLU A 469 -17.98 -9.09 -30.45
CA GLU A 469 -17.46 -10.37 -29.99
C GLU A 469 -16.02 -10.22 -29.52
N TYR A 470 -15.79 -10.57 -28.24
CA TYR A 470 -14.46 -10.67 -27.63
C TYR A 470 -14.11 -12.15 -27.48
N LEU A 471 -12.97 -12.53 -28.02
CA LEU A 471 -12.33 -13.83 -27.81
C LEU A 471 -11.23 -13.65 -26.76
N ILE A 472 -11.46 -14.22 -25.58
CA ILE A 472 -10.53 -14.19 -24.45
C ILE A 472 -9.77 -15.51 -24.41
N ASP A 473 -8.44 -15.49 -24.59
CA ASP A 473 -7.57 -16.66 -24.43
C ASP A 473 -6.84 -16.57 -23.09
N THR A 474 -7.00 -17.60 -22.27
CA THR A 474 -6.44 -17.73 -20.91
C THR A 474 -5.57 -18.98 -20.73
N LYS A 475 -5.23 -19.69 -21.81
CA LYS A 475 -4.49 -20.97 -21.73
C LYS A 475 -3.17 -20.86 -20.98
N ALA A 476 -2.51 -19.71 -21.09
CA ALA A 476 -1.22 -19.43 -20.45
C ALA A 476 -1.35 -18.68 -19.11
N ALA A 477 -2.57 -18.36 -18.67
CA ALA A 477 -2.82 -17.56 -17.47
C ALA A 477 -2.96 -18.40 -16.18
N GLY A 478 -3.02 -19.73 -16.29
CA GLY A 478 -3.20 -20.64 -15.15
C GLY A 478 -4.67 -20.94 -14.86
N MET A 479 -5.00 -21.17 -13.58
CA MET A 479 -6.37 -21.43 -13.14
C MET A 479 -7.06 -20.14 -12.68
N GLY A 480 -8.25 -19.87 -13.21
CA GLY A 480 -9.06 -18.71 -12.86
C GLY A 480 -10.33 -18.63 -13.69
N SER A 481 -11.30 -17.83 -13.24
CA SER A 481 -12.55 -17.58 -13.95
C SER A 481 -12.48 -16.28 -14.74
N VAL A 482 -13.02 -16.27 -15.96
CA VAL A 482 -13.21 -15.04 -16.75
C VAL A 482 -14.51 -14.36 -16.33
N LYS A 483 -14.46 -13.06 -16.05
CA LYS A 483 -15.64 -12.21 -15.87
C LYS A 483 -15.55 -11.04 -16.82
N VAL A 484 -16.64 -10.76 -17.53
CA VAL A 484 -16.75 -9.63 -18.46
C VAL A 484 -17.90 -8.76 -18.00
N VAL A 485 -17.63 -7.47 -17.81
CA VAL A 485 -18.65 -6.47 -17.49
C VAL A 485 -18.48 -5.30 -18.44
N VAL A 486 -19.59 -4.82 -18.99
CA VAL A 486 -19.60 -3.62 -19.82
C VAL A 486 -20.54 -2.61 -19.18
N TYR A 487 -20.03 -1.43 -18.90
CA TYR A 487 -20.78 -0.34 -18.31
C TYR A 487 -21.16 0.69 -19.38
N ASP A 488 -22.38 1.20 -19.29
CA ASP A 488 -22.76 2.41 -20.00
C ASP A 488 -22.21 3.67 -19.31
N TYR A 489 -22.39 4.85 -19.91
CA TYR A 489 -21.90 6.11 -19.33
C TYR A 489 -22.50 6.44 -17.96
N LYS A 490 -23.58 5.78 -17.50
CA LYS A 490 -24.16 5.96 -16.17
C LYS A 490 -23.74 4.87 -15.20
N GLN A 491 -22.72 4.08 -15.52
CA GLN A 491 -22.27 2.90 -14.77
C GLN A 491 -23.33 1.81 -14.67
N LYS A 492 -24.31 1.80 -15.56
CA LYS A 492 -25.26 0.69 -15.60
C LYS A 492 -24.60 -0.46 -16.37
N PRO A 493 -24.49 -1.67 -15.79
CA PRO A 493 -24.04 -2.82 -16.54
C PRO A 493 -25.04 -3.12 -17.66
N ILE A 494 -24.53 -3.42 -18.85
CA ILE A 494 -25.33 -3.94 -19.97
C ILE A 494 -25.18 -5.47 -20.05
N ASP A 495 -26.12 -6.11 -20.72
CA ASP A 495 -26.13 -7.57 -20.84
C ASP A 495 -24.97 -8.08 -21.70
N VAL A 496 -24.22 -9.04 -21.15
CA VAL A 496 -23.11 -9.72 -21.82
C VAL A 496 -23.35 -11.22 -21.78
N SER A 497 -23.40 -11.85 -22.95
CA SER A 497 -23.45 -13.30 -23.08
C SER A 497 -22.03 -13.87 -23.04
N VAL A 498 -21.72 -14.73 -22.07
CA VAL A 498 -20.39 -15.33 -21.91
C VAL A 498 -20.48 -16.84 -22.11
N THR A 499 -19.66 -17.38 -23.02
CA THR A 499 -19.58 -18.80 -23.33
C THR A 499 -18.15 -19.30 -23.13
N ASP A 500 -17.95 -20.23 -22.19
CA ASP A 500 -16.67 -20.92 -21.99
C ASP A 500 -16.58 -22.14 -22.94
N ASN A 501 -15.56 -22.14 -23.79
CA ASN A 501 -15.32 -23.22 -24.76
C ASN A 501 -14.64 -24.44 -24.11
N LYS A 502 -14.30 -24.40 -22.82
CA LYS A 502 -13.63 -25.47 -22.06
C LYS A 502 -12.27 -25.91 -22.61
N ASN A 503 -11.65 -25.06 -23.42
CA ASN A 503 -10.31 -25.26 -24.00
C ASN A 503 -9.34 -24.12 -23.61
N GLY A 504 -9.67 -23.38 -22.55
CA GLY A 504 -8.95 -22.18 -22.12
C GLY A 504 -9.31 -20.92 -22.90
N THR A 505 -10.34 -20.95 -23.76
CA THR A 505 -10.89 -19.75 -24.42
C THR A 505 -12.33 -19.47 -24.00
N THR A 506 -12.69 -18.21 -23.92
CA THR A 506 -14.04 -17.73 -23.59
C THR A 506 -14.47 -16.72 -24.65
N ILE A 507 -15.73 -16.77 -25.06
CA ILE A 507 -16.33 -15.81 -25.98
C ILE A 507 -17.31 -14.95 -25.19
N ALA A 508 -17.17 -13.63 -25.28
CA ALA A 508 -18.14 -12.68 -24.75
C ALA A 508 -18.80 -11.90 -25.90
N LYS A 509 -20.13 -11.83 -25.89
CA LYS A 509 -20.94 -11.12 -26.88
C LYS A 509 -21.84 -10.09 -26.22
N PHE A 510 -21.89 -8.88 -26.76
CA PHE A 510 -22.73 -7.80 -26.24
C PHE A 510 -23.04 -6.76 -27.33
N LYS A 511 -24.00 -5.87 -27.05
CA LYS A 511 -24.41 -4.77 -27.95
C LYS A 511 -24.46 -3.46 -27.20
N CYS A 512 -23.83 -2.43 -27.75
CA CYS A 512 -23.96 -1.07 -27.23
C CYS A 512 -25.13 -0.35 -27.92
N SER A 513 -26.29 -0.31 -27.26
CA SER A 513 -27.54 0.21 -27.84
C SER A 513 -27.77 1.70 -27.62
N LYS A 514 -26.81 2.42 -27.04
CA LYS A 514 -26.89 3.86 -26.81
C LYS A 514 -25.68 4.56 -27.40
N LYS A 515 -25.90 5.74 -27.99
CA LYS A 515 -24.86 6.56 -28.61
C LYS A 515 -24.08 7.35 -27.54
N GLU A 516 -23.29 6.62 -26.78
CA GLU A 516 -22.49 7.13 -25.66
C GLU A 516 -21.25 6.26 -25.45
N LYS A 517 -20.30 6.76 -24.66
CA LYS A 517 -19.13 5.98 -24.25
C LYS A 517 -19.55 4.82 -23.36
N HIS A 518 -19.02 3.64 -23.65
CA HIS A 518 -19.12 2.46 -22.81
C HIS A 518 -17.72 2.05 -22.37
N ILE A 519 -17.63 1.33 -21.25
CA ILE A 519 -16.36 0.83 -20.72
C ILE A 519 -16.50 -0.67 -20.49
N ALA A 520 -15.74 -1.45 -21.26
CA ALA A 520 -15.61 -2.88 -21.03
C ALA A 520 -14.49 -3.13 -20.00
N ILE A 521 -14.70 -4.14 -19.15
CA ILE A 521 -13.71 -4.64 -18.20
C ILE A 521 -13.74 -6.15 -18.26
N VAL A 522 -12.56 -6.75 -18.49
CA VAL A 522 -12.36 -8.20 -18.43
C VAL A 522 -11.42 -8.52 -17.28
N THR A 523 -11.81 -9.48 -16.44
CA THR A 523 -10.96 -10.01 -15.38
C THR A 523 -10.75 -11.51 -15.54
N PHE A 524 -9.61 -11.99 -15.05
CA PHE A 524 -9.27 -13.39 -14.89
C PHE A 524 -8.88 -13.64 -13.43
N GLY A 525 -9.64 -14.48 -12.73
CA GLY A 525 -9.44 -14.73 -11.30
C GLY A 525 -9.46 -13.45 -10.46
N ASP A 526 -10.40 -12.55 -10.76
CA ASP A 526 -10.59 -11.22 -10.15
C ASP A 526 -9.48 -10.19 -10.42
N VAL A 527 -8.52 -10.51 -11.29
CA VAL A 527 -7.48 -9.57 -11.72
C VAL A 527 -7.79 -9.06 -13.12
N VAL A 528 -7.69 -7.75 -13.33
CA VAL A 528 -7.86 -7.14 -14.65
C VAL A 528 -6.75 -7.62 -15.58
N ILE A 529 -7.12 -8.10 -16.76
CA ILE A 529 -6.16 -8.57 -17.77
C ILE A 529 -5.66 -7.39 -18.62
N PRO A 530 -4.56 -7.55 -19.38
CA PRO A 530 -4.02 -6.48 -20.22
C PRO A 530 -5.07 -5.87 -21.18
N SER A 531 -4.88 -4.59 -21.49
CA SER A 531 -5.75 -3.77 -22.36
C SER A 531 -7.10 -3.36 -21.76
N PHE A 532 -7.38 -3.69 -20.50
CA PHE A 532 -8.57 -3.26 -19.79
C PHE A 532 -8.24 -2.33 -18.61
N PRO A 533 -9.15 -1.41 -18.22
CA PRO A 533 -10.44 -1.10 -18.84
C PRO A 533 -10.33 -0.62 -20.29
N PHE A 534 -11.35 -0.89 -21.12
CA PHE A 534 -11.33 -0.60 -22.56
C PHE A 534 -12.51 0.30 -22.96
N GLU A 535 -12.21 1.44 -23.57
CA GLU A 535 -13.24 2.41 -23.99
C GLU A 535 -13.84 2.07 -25.34
N ILE A 536 -15.17 2.11 -25.41
CA ILE A 536 -15.96 1.86 -26.61
C ILE A 536 -16.79 3.11 -26.93
N TYR A 537 -16.50 3.71 -28.07
CA TYR A 537 -17.20 4.86 -28.63
C TYR A 537 -18.23 4.39 -29.66
N VAL A 538 -19.49 4.65 -29.34
CA VAL A 538 -20.62 4.20 -30.14
C VAL A 538 -21.04 5.31 -31.09
N HIS A 539 -20.97 5.02 -32.38
CA HIS A 539 -21.32 5.93 -33.47
C HIS A 539 -22.64 5.54 -34.09
N ASP A 540 -23.50 6.51 -34.42
CA ASP A 540 -24.70 6.27 -35.20
C ASP A 540 -24.38 6.47 -36.70
N PRO A 541 -24.31 5.40 -37.51
CA PRO A 541 -23.99 5.53 -38.93
C PRO A 541 -25.04 6.35 -39.70
N ASN A 542 -26.28 6.46 -39.20
CA ASN A 542 -27.33 7.24 -39.85
C ASN A 542 -27.10 8.76 -39.75
N GLN A 543 -26.15 9.20 -38.92
CA GLN A 543 -25.73 10.59 -38.82
C GLN A 543 -24.70 11.00 -39.87
N VAL A 544 -24.20 10.05 -40.66
CA VAL A 544 -23.33 10.31 -41.80
C VAL A 544 -24.15 10.14 -43.08
N THR A 545 -24.33 11.23 -43.81
CA THR A 545 -25.04 11.23 -45.09
C THR A 545 -24.08 11.41 -46.25
N ILE A 546 -24.36 10.74 -47.36
CA ILE A 546 -23.55 10.80 -48.57
C ILE A 546 -24.48 11.18 -49.72
N SER A 547 -24.17 12.28 -50.41
CA SER A 547 -25.03 12.80 -51.48
C SER A 547 -24.20 13.49 -52.54
N GLY A 548 -24.61 13.38 -53.80
CA GLY A 548 -24.04 14.18 -54.87
C GLY A 548 -24.25 13.58 -56.26
N PRO A 549 -23.84 14.32 -57.30
CA PRO A 549 -24.06 13.94 -58.69
C PRO A 549 -23.51 12.55 -59.04
N ALA A 550 -22.30 12.22 -58.57
CA ALA A 550 -21.67 10.94 -58.91
C ALA A 550 -22.34 9.70 -58.32
N ILE A 551 -23.19 9.86 -57.29
CA ILE A 551 -23.88 8.74 -56.63
C ILE A 551 -25.33 8.63 -57.10
N SER A 552 -25.92 9.74 -57.55
CA SER A 552 -27.33 9.83 -57.95
C SER A 552 -27.57 9.67 -59.45
N GLY A 553 -26.51 9.72 -60.27
CA GLY A 553 -26.60 9.57 -61.73
C GLY A 553 -25.33 9.01 -62.37
N GLU A 554 -25.29 9.02 -63.70
CA GLU A 554 -24.13 8.60 -64.49
C GLU A 554 -23.06 9.68 -64.53
N SER A 555 -21.83 9.30 -64.21
CA SER A 555 -20.64 10.12 -64.43
C SER A 555 -20.07 9.84 -65.83
N LYS A 556 -19.27 10.74 -66.38
CA LYS A 556 -18.67 10.58 -67.73
C LYS A 556 -17.16 10.47 -67.68
N VAL A 557 -16.59 9.66 -68.58
CA VAL A 557 -15.12 9.59 -68.72
C VAL A 557 -14.53 10.98 -68.97
N GLY A 558 -13.47 11.31 -68.22
CA GLY A 558 -12.77 12.60 -68.33
C GLY A 558 -13.48 13.79 -67.65
N GLN A 559 -14.70 13.62 -67.11
CA GLN A 559 -15.38 14.65 -66.32
C GLN A 559 -15.21 14.41 -64.82
N VAL A 560 -15.19 15.48 -64.02
CA VAL A 560 -15.07 15.36 -62.55
C VAL A 560 -16.33 14.71 -61.98
N ALA A 561 -16.18 13.52 -61.40
CA ALA A 561 -17.19 12.86 -60.60
C ALA A 561 -17.06 13.37 -59.16
N GLU A 562 -18.14 13.95 -58.63
CA GLU A 562 -18.14 14.54 -57.29
C GLU A 562 -19.32 14.10 -56.43
N PHE A 563 -19.06 14.00 -55.13
CA PHE A 563 -20.08 13.83 -54.10
C PHE A 563 -19.61 14.42 -52.78
N THR A 564 -20.52 14.54 -51.82
CA THR A 564 -20.28 15.09 -50.49
C THR A 564 -20.53 14.01 -49.45
N VAL A 565 -19.62 13.94 -48.46
CA VAL A 565 -19.80 13.18 -47.22
C VAL A 565 -20.01 14.18 -46.09
N ASP A 566 -21.20 14.15 -45.52
CA ASP A 566 -21.61 15.03 -44.43
C ASP A 566 -21.76 14.22 -43.14
N ALA A 567 -20.83 14.44 -42.20
CA ALA A 567 -20.82 13.88 -40.85
C ALA A 567 -21.04 14.97 -39.80
N THR A 568 -21.65 16.11 -40.15
CA THR A 568 -21.86 17.25 -39.23
C THR A 568 -22.76 16.95 -38.04
N LYS A 569 -23.62 15.93 -38.15
CA LYS A 569 -24.47 15.44 -37.05
C LYS A 569 -23.74 14.51 -36.07
N THR A 570 -22.51 14.14 -36.38
CA THR A 570 -21.67 13.30 -35.51
C THR A 570 -20.79 14.16 -34.61
N ASP A 571 -20.52 13.64 -33.43
CA ASP A 571 -19.72 14.25 -32.36
C ASP A 571 -18.23 13.94 -32.51
N ARG A 572 -17.88 12.73 -32.97
CA ARG A 572 -16.48 12.31 -33.20
C ARG A 572 -16.37 11.21 -34.27
N GLY A 573 -15.13 10.86 -34.62
CA GLY A 573 -14.80 9.85 -35.64
C GLY A 573 -14.28 10.49 -36.93
N ASP A 574 -13.29 9.85 -37.54
CA ASP A 574 -12.67 10.31 -38.78
C ASP A 574 -13.27 9.62 -40.00
N PHE A 575 -13.19 10.30 -41.14
CA PHE A 575 -13.66 9.79 -42.42
C PHE A 575 -12.46 9.34 -43.25
N SER A 576 -12.54 8.15 -43.85
CA SER A 576 -11.56 7.66 -44.82
C SER A 576 -12.24 6.88 -45.94
N MET A 577 -11.55 6.78 -47.08
CA MET A 577 -12.15 6.24 -48.30
C MET A 577 -11.11 5.65 -49.25
N VAL A 578 -11.53 4.65 -50.03
CA VAL A 578 -10.75 4.10 -51.16
C VAL A 578 -11.67 4.00 -52.38
N VAL A 579 -11.20 4.48 -53.53
CA VAL A 579 -11.90 4.37 -54.82
C VAL A 579 -11.17 3.35 -55.68
N ILE A 580 -11.89 2.37 -56.20
CA ILE A 580 -11.35 1.29 -57.03
C ILE A 580 -12.08 1.28 -58.37
N ASP A 581 -11.32 1.25 -59.47
CA ASP A 581 -11.88 1.15 -60.83
C ASP A 581 -12.34 -0.27 -61.20
N ASP A 582 -12.91 -0.41 -62.39
CA ASP A 582 -13.40 -1.66 -62.96
C ASP A 582 -12.30 -2.74 -63.12
N LYS A 583 -11.03 -2.32 -63.15
CA LYS A 583 -9.84 -3.17 -63.26
C LYS A 583 -9.17 -3.43 -61.90
N LYS A 584 -9.85 -3.13 -60.80
CA LYS A 584 -9.36 -3.31 -59.42
C LYS A 584 -8.14 -2.45 -59.07
N ARG A 585 -7.95 -1.31 -59.75
CA ARG A 585 -6.87 -0.37 -59.47
C ARG A 585 -7.39 0.77 -58.62
N GLU A 586 -6.57 1.22 -57.67
CA GLU A 586 -6.89 2.38 -56.85
C GLU A 586 -6.85 3.66 -57.69
N VAL A 587 -7.85 4.52 -57.47
CA VAL A 587 -8.05 5.77 -58.20
C VAL A 587 -7.79 6.92 -57.25
N SER A 588 -6.85 7.80 -57.61
CA SER A 588 -6.61 9.02 -56.86
C SER A 588 -7.83 9.95 -56.90
N TYR A 589 -8.11 10.57 -55.77
CA TYR A 589 -9.20 11.52 -55.58
C TYR A 589 -8.73 12.71 -54.75
N ASP A 590 -9.44 13.81 -54.86
CA ASP A 590 -9.23 15.01 -54.06
C ASP A 590 -10.31 15.12 -52.98
N ILE A 591 -9.91 15.53 -51.78
CA ILE A 591 -10.82 15.86 -50.69
C ILE A 591 -10.71 17.36 -50.40
N LYS A 592 -11.85 18.05 -50.47
CA LYS A 592 -11.99 19.45 -50.04
C LYS A 592 -12.92 19.52 -48.84
N ARG A 593 -12.41 19.97 -47.69
CA ARG A 593 -13.25 20.29 -46.53
C ARG A 593 -14.17 21.47 -46.86
N LEU A 594 -15.48 21.28 -46.70
CA LEU A 594 -16.48 22.34 -46.89
C LEU A 594 -16.70 23.11 -45.59
N GLN A 595 -16.90 22.36 -44.50
CA GLN A 595 -17.06 22.86 -43.13
C GLN A 595 -16.55 21.81 -42.14
N PRO A 596 -16.54 22.05 -40.81
CA PRO A 596 -16.20 21.00 -39.86
C PRO A 596 -17.04 19.74 -40.08
N ARG A 597 -16.36 18.60 -40.24
CA ARG A 597 -16.97 17.26 -40.44
C ARG A 597 -17.83 17.12 -41.71
N SER A 598 -17.64 17.97 -42.73
CA SER A 598 -18.26 17.82 -44.05
C SER A 598 -17.24 18.04 -45.18
N PHE A 599 -17.21 17.11 -46.13
CA PHE A 599 -16.16 16.99 -47.13
C PHE A 599 -16.74 16.75 -48.51
N LYS A 600 -16.25 17.51 -49.50
CA LYS A 600 -16.48 17.24 -50.91
C LYS A 600 -15.36 16.35 -51.44
N VAL A 601 -15.73 15.25 -52.07
CA VAL A 601 -14.84 14.30 -52.73
C VAL A 601 -14.99 14.46 -54.23
N SER A 602 -13.87 14.50 -54.95
CA SER A 602 -13.86 14.57 -56.41
C SER A 602 -12.77 13.70 -57.03
N PHE A 603 -13.07 13.02 -58.13
CA PHE A 603 -12.08 12.31 -58.93
C PHE A 603 -12.45 12.35 -60.42
N THR A 604 -11.47 12.11 -61.28
CA THR A 604 -11.69 12.09 -62.74
C THR A 604 -11.48 10.67 -63.27
N PRO A 605 -12.55 9.95 -63.66
CA PRO A 605 -12.44 8.60 -64.18
C PRO A 605 -11.79 8.58 -65.57
N LYS A 606 -10.91 7.61 -65.80
CA LYS A 606 -10.11 7.45 -67.02
C LYS A 606 -10.67 6.41 -67.99
N SER A 607 -11.64 5.60 -67.55
CA SER A 607 -12.31 4.59 -68.35
C SER A 607 -13.76 4.48 -67.95
N ALA A 608 -14.62 4.04 -68.87
CA ALA A 608 -15.98 3.68 -68.57
C ALA A 608 -16.00 2.39 -67.73
N GLY A 609 -17.00 2.25 -66.86
CA GLY A 609 -17.13 1.09 -65.98
C GLY A 609 -17.73 1.44 -64.61
N ILE A 610 -17.73 0.44 -63.72
CA ILE A 610 -18.22 0.59 -62.35
C ILE A 610 -17.04 0.87 -61.44
N TYR A 611 -17.08 2.02 -60.77
CA TYR A 611 -16.13 2.40 -59.73
C TYR A 611 -16.72 2.06 -58.36
N LEU A 612 -15.98 1.31 -57.56
CA LEU A 612 -16.36 0.94 -56.19
C LEU A 612 -15.70 1.88 -55.19
N THR A 613 -16.52 2.59 -54.43
CA THR A 613 -16.05 3.54 -53.42
C THR A 613 -16.32 2.97 -52.02
N TYR A 614 -15.25 2.51 -51.37
CA TYR A 614 -15.28 2.00 -50.00
C TYR A 614 -15.16 3.17 -49.04
N ILE A 615 -16.11 3.29 -48.12
CA ILE A 615 -16.23 4.43 -47.21
C ILE A 615 -16.21 3.90 -45.79
N TYR A 616 -15.38 4.54 -44.99
CA TYR A 616 -15.19 4.24 -43.58
C TYR A 616 -15.45 5.50 -42.75
N PHE A 617 -16.11 5.29 -41.61
CA PHE A 617 -16.31 6.30 -40.59
C PHE A 617 -15.90 5.73 -39.25
N ALA A 618 -15.04 6.45 -38.53
CA ALA A 618 -14.42 6.00 -37.29
C ALA A 618 -13.81 4.59 -37.45
N ASP A 619 -13.07 4.37 -38.54
CA ASP A 619 -12.46 3.08 -38.95
C ASP A 619 -13.44 1.94 -39.23
N ASN A 620 -14.75 2.19 -39.22
CA ASN A 620 -15.78 1.21 -39.51
C ASN A 620 -16.33 1.41 -40.92
N LYS A 621 -16.44 0.32 -41.67
CA LYS A 621 -17.03 0.34 -43.01
C LYS A 621 -18.51 0.75 -42.91
N MET A 622 -18.89 1.84 -43.57
CA MET A 622 -20.27 2.33 -43.55
C MET A 622 -21.27 1.29 -44.08
N PRO A 623 -22.49 1.17 -43.51
CA PRO A 623 -23.48 0.19 -43.97
C PRO A 623 -23.82 0.28 -45.47
N ASN A 624 -23.79 1.48 -46.04
CA ASN A 624 -24.06 1.72 -47.46
C ASN A 624 -22.82 1.55 -48.37
N SER A 625 -21.73 0.97 -47.86
CA SER A 625 -20.46 0.81 -48.57
C SER A 625 -20.25 -0.63 -49.09
N PRO A 626 -19.62 -0.85 -50.26
CA PRO A 626 -19.14 0.17 -51.21
C PRO A 626 -20.27 0.85 -51.97
N LEU A 627 -20.11 2.14 -52.26
CA LEU A 627 -20.94 2.83 -53.23
C LEU A 627 -20.52 2.41 -54.64
N LYS A 628 -21.50 2.25 -55.53
CA LYS A 628 -21.26 1.98 -56.94
C LYS A 628 -21.46 3.26 -57.74
N ILE A 629 -20.41 3.74 -58.37
CA ILE A 629 -20.44 4.91 -59.26
C ILE A 629 -20.33 4.40 -60.69
N LEU A 630 -21.37 4.62 -61.50
CA LEU A 630 -21.38 4.25 -62.90
C LEU A 630 -20.75 5.35 -63.75
N VAL A 631 -19.75 5.00 -64.55
CA VAL A 631 -19.08 5.90 -65.49
C VAL A 631 -19.33 5.42 -66.92
N ALA A 632 -19.93 6.30 -67.74
CA ALA A 632 -20.21 6.09 -69.15
C ALA A 632 -19.17 6.76 -70.07
#